data_AF-A0A9P6GKV3-F1
#
_entry.id   AF-A0A9P6GKV3-F1
#
_cell.length_a   1.000
_cell.length_b   1.000
_cell.length_c   1.000
_cell.angle_alpha   90.00
_cell.angle_beta   90.00
_cell.angle_gamma   90.00
#
_symmetry.space_group_name_H-M   'P 1'
#
loop_
_entity.id
_entity.type
_entity.pdbx_description
1 polymer ?
#
loop_
_entity_poly.entity_id
_entity_poly.type
_entity_poly.pdbx_seq_one_letter_code
_entity_poly.pdbx_strand_id
1 'polypeptide(L)'
;MDSKQRNAHALRNRVNDLMNELLNQYRAILAVAREDDNPDYSQSAQKELAIKEGAMAIVTAAQNMSMFIRDLQELWLFGGLETLADEKDAEVERLKALEVAGLVEGLVGKLPQAWKPQEGEQNGAQNGVA
;
A
#
# COMPACT_ATOMS: atom_id res chain seq x y z
N MET A 1 8.55 1.83 -7.06
CA MET A 1 7.10 1.71 -6.71
C MET A 1 6.35 3.02 -6.92
N ASP A 2 5.15 2.93 -7.50
CA ASP A 2 4.17 4.03 -7.59
C ASP A 2 3.71 4.47 -6.19
N SER A 3 3.41 5.75 -5.98
CA SER A 3 3.08 6.31 -4.66
C SER A 3 1.83 5.68 -4.04
N LYS A 4 0.85 5.30 -4.87
CA LYS A 4 -0.38 4.60 -4.46
C LYS A 4 -0.14 3.18 -3.93
N GLN A 5 1.03 2.60 -4.18
CA GLN A 5 1.41 1.26 -3.72
C GLN A 5 2.22 1.28 -2.42
N ARG A 6 2.42 2.46 -1.81
CA ARG A 6 3.22 2.65 -0.60
C ARG A 6 2.41 2.59 0.70
N ASN A 7 1.09 2.35 0.64
CA ASN A 7 0.28 2.19 1.85
C ASN A 7 0.42 0.76 2.43
N ALA A 8 0.22 0.62 3.74
CA ALA A 8 0.41 -0.65 4.44
C ALA A 8 -0.53 -1.77 3.92
N HIS A 9 -1.75 -1.41 3.53
CA HIS A 9 -2.75 -2.34 3.00
C HIS A 9 -2.33 -2.95 1.66
N ALA A 10 -1.92 -2.14 0.69
CA ALA A 10 -1.45 -2.59 -0.62
C ALA A 10 -0.18 -3.44 -0.51
N LEU A 11 0.75 -3.05 0.38
CA LEU A 11 1.95 -3.87 0.64
C LEU A 11 1.58 -5.24 1.19
N ARG A 12 0.61 -5.31 2.11
CA ARG A 12 0.13 -6.56 2.68
C ARG A 12 -0.58 -7.45 1.67
N ASN A 13 -1.40 -6.85 0.79
CA ASN A 13 -2.00 -7.58 -0.33
C ASN A 13 -0.94 -8.14 -1.27
N ARG A 14 0.10 -7.35 -1.58
CA ARG A 14 1.19 -7.80 -2.43
C ARG A 14 2.01 -8.94 -1.81
N VAL A 15 2.21 -8.94 -0.49
CA VAL A 15 2.80 -10.08 0.23
C VAL A 15 1.93 -11.33 0.06
N ASN A 16 0.61 -11.21 0.24
CA ASN A 16 -0.30 -12.33 0.07
C ASN A 16 -0.29 -12.86 -1.37
N ASP A 17 -0.29 -11.98 -2.36
CA ASP A 17 -0.25 -12.35 -3.78
C ASP A 17 1.03 -13.12 -4.11
N LEU A 18 2.19 -12.65 -3.64
CA LEU A 18 3.48 -13.33 -3.84
C LEU A 18 3.53 -14.70 -3.15
N MET A 19 2.98 -14.81 -1.94
CA MET A 19 2.88 -16.11 -1.24
C MET A 19 1.94 -17.07 -1.97
N ASN A 20 0.78 -16.59 -2.40
CA ASN A 20 -0.19 -17.38 -3.14
C ASN A 20 0.39 -17.87 -4.47
N GLU A 21 1.10 -17.01 -5.19
CA GLU A 21 1.79 -17.37 -6.43
C GLU A 21 2.78 -18.51 -6.19
N LEU A 22 3.68 -18.37 -5.21
CA LEU A 22 4.66 -19.42 -4.88
C LEU A 22 3.98 -20.75 -4.52
N LEU A 23 2.94 -20.72 -3.69
CA LEU A 23 2.19 -21.91 -3.28
C LEU A 23 1.45 -22.56 -4.46
N ASN A 24 0.88 -21.75 -5.35
CA ASN A 24 0.17 -22.24 -6.53
C ASN A 24 1.13 -22.93 -7.49
N GLN A 25 2.31 -22.35 -7.74
CA GLN A 25 3.34 -22.98 -8.58
C GLN A 25 3.82 -24.31 -7.98
N TYR A 26 4.06 -24.35 -6.67
CA TYR A 26 4.44 -25.58 -5.98
C TYR A 26 3.36 -26.68 -6.09
N ARG A 27 2.09 -26.31 -5.88
CA ARG A 27 0.96 -27.24 -6.03
C ARG A 27 0.81 -27.74 -7.46
N ALA A 28 1.02 -26.89 -8.46
CA ALA A 28 0.95 -27.27 -9.86
C ALA A 28 2.00 -28.35 -10.20
N ILE A 29 3.25 -28.19 -9.72
CA ILE A 29 4.29 -29.22 -9.91
C ILE A 29 3.91 -30.52 -9.23
N LEU A 30 3.43 -30.48 -7.98
CA LEU A 30 3.02 -31.69 -7.27
C LEU A 30 1.88 -32.44 -7.98
N ALA A 31 0.95 -31.71 -8.61
CA ALA A 31 -0.12 -32.31 -9.39
C ALA A 31 0.42 -33.04 -10.64
N VAL A 32 1.41 -32.47 -11.32
CA VAL A 32 2.04 -33.04 -12.52
C VAL A 32 2.98 -34.21 -12.18
N ALA A 33 3.68 -34.12 -11.06
CA ALA A 33 4.64 -35.12 -10.60
C ALA A 33 3.97 -36.40 -10.04
N ARG A 34 2.63 -36.43 -9.96
CA ARG A 34 1.91 -37.61 -9.53
C ARG A 34 2.15 -38.75 -10.52
N GLU A 35 2.47 -39.92 -9.98
CA GLU A 35 2.70 -41.15 -10.74
C GLU A 35 1.38 -41.64 -11.36
N ASP A 36 1.45 -42.09 -12.62
CA ASP A 36 0.31 -42.69 -13.30
C ASP A 36 0.37 -44.21 -13.16
N ASP A 37 -0.78 -44.86 -13.05
CA ASP A 37 -0.86 -46.33 -12.94
C ASP A 37 -0.35 -47.07 -14.20
N ASN A 38 -0.29 -46.39 -15.36
CA ASN A 38 0.25 -46.93 -16.61
C ASN A 38 0.94 -45.83 -17.44
N PRO A 39 2.22 -45.53 -17.20
CA PRO A 39 2.90 -44.41 -17.84
C PRO A 39 3.24 -44.71 -19.31
N ASP A 40 2.83 -43.81 -20.21
CA ASP A 40 3.27 -43.78 -21.61
C ASP A 40 4.52 -42.90 -21.76
N TYR A 41 5.41 -43.23 -22.71
CA TYR A 41 6.64 -42.48 -22.96
C TYR A 41 6.34 -41.03 -23.39
N SER A 42 5.30 -40.83 -24.21
CA SER A 42 4.90 -39.47 -24.62
C SER A 42 4.41 -38.65 -23.43
N GLN A 43 3.58 -39.25 -22.58
CA GLN A 43 3.07 -38.60 -21.36
C GLN A 43 4.19 -38.30 -20.37
N SER A 44 5.15 -39.21 -20.21
CA SER A 44 6.30 -39.04 -19.32
C SER A 44 7.19 -37.88 -19.77
N ALA A 45 7.45 -37.76 -21.07
CA ALA A 45 8.20 -36.63 -21.63
C ALA A 45 7.48 -35.28 -21.45
N GLN A 46 6.14 -35.26 -21.61
CA GLN A 46 5.34 -34.06 -21.36
C GLN A 46 5.37 -33.65 -19.88
N LYS A 47 5.27 -34.63 -18.96
CA LYS A 47 5.40 -34.38 -17.52
C LYS A 47 6.78 -33.85 -17.15
N GLU A 48 7.85 -34.41 -17.72
CA GLU A 48 9.22 -33.91 -17.49
C GLU A 48 9.35 -32.44 -17.91
N LEU A 49 8.81 -32.07 -19.08
CA LEU A 49 8.81 -30.68 -19.54
C LEU A 49 8.03 -29.77 -18.58
N ALA A 50 6.81 -30.16 -18.20
CA ALA A 50 5.97 -29.39 -17.30
C ALA A 50 6.60 -29.21 -15.90
N ILE A 51 7.32 -30.23 -15.39
CA ILE A 51 8.07 -30.11 -14.14
C ILE A 51 9.23 -29.11 -14.29
N LYS A 52 9.97 -29.13 -15.41
CA LYS A 52 11.05 -28.16 -15.67
C LYS A 52 10.52 -26.73 -15.77
N GLU A 53 9.42 -26.53 -16.48
CA GLU A 53 8.75 -25.23 -16.59
C GLU A 53 8.25 -24.73 -15.23
N GLY A 54 7.58 -25.60 -14.47
CA GLY A 54 7.12 -25.28 -13.11
C GLY A 54 8.28 -24.92 -12.18
N ALA A 55 9.40 -25.64 -12.26
CA ALA A 55 10.59 -25.34 -11.44
C ALA A 55 11.14 -23.93 -11.75
N MET A 56 11.17 -23.53 -13.02
CA MET A 56 11.54 -22.17 -13.41
C MET A 56 10.53 -21.13 -12.89
N ALA A 57 9.23 -21.44 -12.94
CA ALA A 57 8.19 -20.56 -12.40
C ALA A 57 8.34 -20.32 -10.88
N ILE A 58 8.71 -21.35 -10.11
CA ILE A 58 9.04 -21.21 -8.68
C ILE A 58 10.24 -20.28 -8.48
N VAL A 59 11.31 -20.45 -9.27
CA VAL A 59 12.50 -19.58 -9.20
C VAL A 59 12.11 -18.12 -9.49
N THR A 60 11.29 -17.88 -10.51
CA THR A 60 10.79 -16.55 -10.84
C THR A 60 9.92 -15.97 -9.71
N ALA A 61 9.04 -16.76 -9.10
CA ALA A 61 8.24 -16.32 -7.96
C ALA A 61 9.12 -15.90 -6.76
N ALA A 62 10.17 -16.67 -6.47
CA ALA A 62 11.15 -16.33 -5.43
C ALA A 62 11.94 -15.05 -5.77
N GLN A 63 12.31 -14.85 -7.03
CA GLN A 63 12.98 -13.62 -7.48
C GLN A 63 12.07 -12.39 -7.33
N ASN A 64 10.80 -12.50 -7.69
CA ASN A 64 9.81 -11.44 -7.50
C ASN A 64 9.64 -11.07 -6.02
N MET A 65 9.67 -12.08 -5.13
CA MET A 65 9.65 -11.85 -3.68
C MET A 65 10.90 -11.12 -3.18
N SER A 66 12.08 -11.49 -3.68
CA SER A 66 13.34 -10.80 -3.36
C SER A 66 13.34 -9.34 -3.85
N MET A 67 12.82 -9.08 -5.05
CA MET A 67 12.64 -7.71 -5.56
C MET A 67 11.69 -6.90 -4.67
N PHE A 68 10.59 -7.49 -4.23
CA PHE A 68 9.66 -6.82 -3.33
C PHE A 68 10.27 -6.51 -1.95
N ILE A 69 11.09 -7.41 -1.40
CA ILE A 69 11.84 -7.15 -0.16
C ILE A 69 12.78 -5.96 -0.35
N ARG A 70 13.47 -5.87 -1.49
CA ARG A 70 14.33 -4.72 -1.80
C ARG A 70 13.51 -3.44 -1.90
N ASP A 71 12.35 -3.47 -2.55
CA ASP A 71 11.45 -2.31 -2.61
C ASP A 71 11.03 -1.85 -1.20
N LEU A 72 10.74 -2.79 -0.28
CA LEU A 72 10.42 -2.46 1.12
C LEU A 72 11.62 -1.84 1.85
N GLN A 73 12.83 -2.34 1.63
CA GLN A 73 14.05 -1.78 2.19
C GLN A 73 14.31 -0.36 1.65
N GLU A 74 14.12 -0.14 0.35
CA GLU A 74 14.23 1.18 -0.27
C GLU A 74 13.15 2.14 0.26
N LEU A 75 11.92 1.67 0.47
CA LEU A 75 10.88 2.45 1.14
C LEU A 75 11.25 2.81 2.58
N TRP A 76 11.85 1.89 3.33
CA TRP A 76 12.29 2.15 4.70
C TRP A 76 13.46 3.15 4.77
N LEU A 77 14.41 3.05 3.84
CA LEU A 77 15.61 3.90 3.80
C LEU A 77 15.34 5.29 3.21
N PHE A 78 14.41 5.42 2.26
CA PHE A 78 14.25 6.63 1.45
C PHE A 78 12.82 7.20 1.43
N GLY A 79 11.84 6.51 2.01
CA GLY A 79 10.44 6.91 2.04
C GLY A 79 9.93 7.20 3.44
N GLY A 80 9.06 8.21 3.57
CA GLY A 80 8.16 8.29 4.72
C GLY A 80 7.16 7.15 4.62
N LEU A 81 7.34 6.11 5.43
CA LEU A 81 6.37 5.04 5.56
C LEU A 81 5.13 5.65 6.23
N GLU A 82 4.09 5.96 5.45
CA GLU A 82 2.80 6.43 5.97
C GLU A 82 2.09 5.24 6.63
N THR A 83 2.57 4.83 7.81
CA THR A 83 2.07 3.66 8.56
C THR A 83 0.88 3.96 9.44
N LEU A 84 0.49 5.23 9.54
CA LEU A 84 -0.50 5.72 10.49
C LEU A 84 -1.89 5.96 9.88
N ALA A 85 -2.00 6.05 8.56
CA ALA A 85 -3.28 6.20 7.90
C ALA A 85 -3.79 4.82 7.44
N ASP A 86 -4.48 4.10 8.32
CA ASP A 86 -5.38 3.05 7.84
C ASP A 86 -6.45 3.75 6.96
N GLU A 87 -6.79 3.22 5.79
CA GLU A 87 -7.78 3.88 4.90
C GLU A 87 -9.14 4.03 5.60
N LYS A 88 -9.42 3.12 6.55
CA LYS A 88 -10.56 3.22 7.46
C LYS A 88 -10.47 4.41 8.40
N ASP A 89 -9.28 4.70 8.92
CA ASP A 89 -9.05 5.84 9.80
C ASP A 89 -9.16 7.15 9.02
N ALA A 90 -8.69 7.19 7.77
CA ALA A 90 -8.83 8.36 6.89
C ALA A 90 -10.29 8.71 6.58
N GLU A 91 -11.16 7.72 6.31
CA GLU A 91 -12.59 7.99 6.09
C GLU A 91 -13.30 8.39 7.40
N VAL A 92 -12.91 7.80 8.54
CA VAL A 92 -13.41 8.21 9.86
C VAL A 92 -12.99 9.65 10.20
N GLU A 93 -11.76 10.03 9.88
CA GLU A 93 -11.25 11.40 10.06
C GLU A 93 -11.96 12.38 9.13
N ARG A 94 -12.21 12.00 7.88
CA ARG A 94 -12.97 12.80 6.91
C ARG A 94 -14.40 13.06 7.39
N LEU A 95 -15.07 12.03 7.93
CA LEU A 95 -16.41 12.15 8.50
C LEU A 95 -16.43 13.05 9.74
N LYS A 96 -15.45 12.89 10.65
CA LYS A 96 -15.30 13.78 11.82
C LYS A 96 -15.03 15.22 11.41
N ALA A 97 -14.19 15.45 10.40
CA ALA A 97 -13.89 16.79 9.90
C ALA A 97 -15.13 17.47 9.30
N LEU A 98 -15.98 16.72 8.58
CA LEU A 98 -17.26 17.22 8.07
C LEU A 98 -18.25 17.55 9.20
N GLU A 99 -18.32 16.71 10.23
CA GLU A 99 -19.15 16.97 11.41
C GLU A 99 -18.70 18.22 12.18
N VAL A 100 -17.40 18.36 12.41
CA VAL A 100 -16.81 19.55 13.05
C VAL A 100 -17.05 20.80 12.20
N ALA A 101 -16.91 20.72 10.88
CA ALA A 101 -17.19 21.84 9.98
C ALA A 101 -18.66 22.30 10.09
N GLY A 102 -19.60 21.37 10.11
CA GLY A 102 -21.03 21.69 10.29
C GLY A 102 -21.34 22.30 11.67
N LEU A 103 -20.68 21.84 12.73
CA LEU A 103 -20.80 22.42 14.06
C LEU A 103 -20.23 23.84 14.12
N VAL A 104 -19.07 24.08 13.48
CA VAL A 104 -18.46 25.41 13.38
C VAL A 104 -19.36 26.38 12.62
N GLU A 105 -19.94 25.95 11.50
CA GLU A 105 -20.88 26.75 10.72
C GLU A 105 -22.14 27.10 11.53
N GLY A 106 -22.67 26.13 12.29
CA GLY A 106 -23.78 26.35 13.22
C GLY A 106 -23.46 27.29 14.38
N LEU A 107 -22.20 27.35 14.83
CA LEU A 107 -21.74 28.29 15.85
C LEU A 107 -21.51 29.69 15.29
N VAL A 108 -20.96 29.80 14.07
CA VAL A 108 -20.83 31.07 13.34
C VAL A 108 -22.18 31.70 13.06
N GLY A 109 -23.20 30.90 12.72
CA GLY A 109 -24.58 31.38 12.56
C GLY A 109 -25.25 31.84 13.87
N LYS A 110 -24.71 31.48 15.04
CA LYS A 110 -25.23 31.83 16.37
C LYS A 110 -24.37 32.84 17.13
N LEU A 111 -23.28 33.31 16.54
CA LEU A 111 -22.40 34.29 17.16
C LEU A 111 -23.17 35.61 17.37
N PRO A 112 -23.20 36.16 18.59
CA PRO A 112 -23.68 37.51 18.82
C PRO A 112 -22.87 38.46 17.92
N GLN A 113 -23.53 39.39 17.23
CA GLN A 113 -22.98 40.40 16.30
C GLN A 113 -21.85 41.31 16.86
N ALA A 114 -21.34 41.03 18.06
CA ALA A 114 -20.33 41.82 18.75
C ALA A 114 -18.88 41.29 18.60
N TRP A 115 -18.64 40.12 18.01
CA TRP A 115 -17.27 39.65 17.78
C TRP A 115 -16.74 40.16 16.44
N LYS A 116 -15.94 41.23 16.49
CA LYS A 116 -15.04 41.62 15.39
C LYS A 116 -13.64 41.12 15.70
N PRO A 117 -12.97 40.38 14.79
CA PRO A 117 -11.56 40.12 14.94
C PRO A 117 -10.82 41.46 14.94
N GLN A 118 -9.98 41.70 15.95
CA GLN A 118 -9.12 42.88 15.98
C GLN A 118 -8.06 42.73 14.87
N GLU A 119 -8.23 43.47 13.78
CA GLU A 119 -7.15 43.74 12.84
C GLU A 119 -6.06 44.51 13.60
N GLY A 120 -4.92 43.86 13.83
CA GLY A 120 -3.76 44.49 14.43
C GLY A 120 -3.30 45.65 13.57
N GLU A 121 -3.35 46.86 14.13
CA GLU A 121 -2.79 48.09 13.57
C GLU A 121 -1.32 47.86 13.19
N GLN A 122 -1.05 47.84 11.89
CA GLN A 122 0.28 48.05 11.35
C GLN A 122 0.61 49.54 11.51
N ASN A 123 1.16 49.92 12.66
CA ASN A 123 1.79 51.23 12.82
C ASN A 123 3.16 51.22 12.12
N GLY A 124 3.16 51.70 10.88
CA GLY A 124 4.36 52.11 10.18
C GLY A 124 4.81 53.52 10.58
N ALA A 125 6.14 53.64 10.73
CA ALA A 125 6.96 54.80 10.41
C ALA A 125 7.21 55.90 11.48
N GLN A 126 8.50 56.29 11.49
CA GLN A 126 9.10 57.57 11.90
C GLN A 126 9.55 57.78 13.35
N ASN A 127 10.87 57.62 13.57
CA ASN A 127 11.84 58.64 14.02
C ASN A 127 13.17 57.90 14.30
N GLY A 128 14.37 58.35 13.94
CA GLY A 128 14.90 59.66 13.61
C GLY A 128 16.32 59.71 14.21
N VAL A 129 17.30 59.95 13.33
CA VAL A 129 18.73 60.23 13.52
C VAL A 129 19.14 60.81 14.89
N ALA A 130 20.18 60.24 15.51
CA ALA A 130 21.33 60.94 16.11
C ALA A 130 22.49 59.94 16.32
#